data_AF-A0A2H6N761-F1
#
_entry.id   AF-A0A2H6N761-F1
#
_cell.length_a   1.000
_cell.length_b   1.000
_cell.length_c   1.000
_cell.angle_alpha   90.00
_cell.angle_beta   90.00
_cell.angle_gamma   90.00
#
_symmetry.space_group_name_H-M   'P 1'
#
loop_
_entity.id
_entity.type
_entity.pdbx_description
1 polymer ?
#
loop_
_entity_poly.entity_id
_entity_poly.type
_entity_poly.pdbx_seq_one_letter_code
_entity_poly.pdbx_strand_id
1 'polypeptide(L)'
;MPSQESLVNYQDETKTGHDFTWVVKANNRAYHAQIRKRHFWCLKKRKYADNAIKTAKYNFFTFLPLNLYEQFHRMANVYFLFMILLQTFPQISTLPWFALLFPLSILLSIRGIRDLIDDVARHKSDGEINNRPCEILTGGSFCKMKWCDIQVGDIVCLHKDSFVPADLLLLSSSEPNSLCYVETMDIDGETNLKYRQALLVTHEQLTSTENMAAFDGEVVCEEPNSRLHNFIGTLEWHGEKYPLDYEKILLRGCRVRNTEVCYGLVIYAGFDTKIMKNCGKITLKKTKLCHMMDRLVLLITVTLLLISFSLAIGSGLWATKFFQEHSYLFAFYRHTSAISYAFFAFWGFLILLSLVIPMSMLITFEFIYLVNSCFINWDIEMYYAEKDTPANARSTSLNDQLGQIEYIFSDKT
;
A
#
# COMPACT_ATOMS: atom_id res chain seq x y z
N MET A 1 38.32 38.73 -20.84
CA MET A 1 37.86 39.97 -20.18
C MET A 1 36.83 40.63 -21.08
N PRO A 2 35.77 41.28 -20.56
CA PRO A 2 35.47 41.70 -19.17
C PRO A 2 34.19 41.00 -18.63
N SER A 3 33.68 41.12 -17.41
CA SER A 3 33.98 41.89 -16.19
C SER A 3 33.21 41.24 -15.02
N GLN A 4 33.85 41.19 -13.85
CA GLN A 4 33.21 40.94 -12.55
C GLN A 4 32.27 42.10 -12.19
N GLU A 5 31.05 41.81 -11.75
CA GLU A 5 30.28 42.55 -10.73
C GLU A 5 28.87 41.93 -10.58
N SER A 6 28.70 41.06 -9.58
CA SER A 6 27.44 40.94 -8.81
C SER A 6 27.68 39.95 -7.66
N LEU A 7 28.46 40.41 -6.68
CA LEU A 7 28.50 39.85 -5.34
C LEU A 7 27.30 40.43 -4.58
N VAL A 8 26.75 39.62 -3.66
CA VAL A 8 25.76 39.98 -2.64
C VAL A 8 24.30 40.00 -3.08
N ASN A 9 23.62 38.88 -2.85
CA ASN A 9 22.28 38.89 -2.26
C ASN A 9 22.10 37.66 -1.36
N TYR A 10 22.83 37.65 -0.25
CA TYR A 10 22.35 37.00 0.96
C TYR A 10 21.20 37.88 1.47
N GLN A 11 19.98 37.57 1.04
CA GLN A 11 18.80 38.07 1.72
C GLN A 11 18.43 37.06 2.80
N ASP A 12 18.64 37.51 4.04
CA ASP A 12 17.88 37.09 5.21
C ASP A 12 16.41 36.88 4.86
N GLU A 13 16.01 35.63 4.68
CA GLU A 13 14.66 35.23 5.00
C GLU A 13 14.68 34.64 6.41
N THR A 14 14.30 35.47 7.36
CA THR A 14 13.71 35.08 8.64
C THR A 14 12.52 34.14 8.42
N LYS A 15 12.78 32.86 8.15
CA LYS A 15 11.85 31.73 8.32
C LYS A 15 12.16 31.02 9.63
N THR A 16 12.24 31.79 10.71
CA THR A 16 12.41 31.25 12.06
C THR A 16 11.04 30.83 12.60
N GLY A 17 10.76 29.52 12.63
CA GLY A 17 9.81 28.95 13.59
C GLY A 17 9.00 27.73 13.16
N HIS A 18 8.81 27.46 11.86
CA HIS A 18 7.86 26.43 11.42
C HIS A 18 8.48 25.11 10.93
N ASP A 19 9.77 25.05 10.62
CA ASP A 19 10.37 23.85 10.00
C ASP A 19 10.90 22.83 11.02
N PHE A 20 11.24 23.25 12.24
CA PHE A 20 11.85 22.39 13.28
C PHE A 20 10.84 21.98 14.38
N THR A 21 9.79 21.26 13.99
CA THR A 21 8.73 20.85 14.94
C THR A 21 8.91 19.43 15.46
N TRP A 22 9.88 18.66 14.95
CA TRP A 22 10.15 17.30 15.40
C TRP A 22 11.16 17.33 16.54
N VAL A 23 10.77 16.80 17.69
CA VAL A 23 11.58 16.83 18.91
C VAL A 23 11.68 15.41 19.43
N VAL A 24 12.89 14.91 19.66
CA VAL A 24 13.15 13.55 20.13
C VAL A 24 13.98 13.64 21.40
N LYS A 25 13.48 13.06 22.49
CA LYS A 25 14.19 12.97 23.77
C LYS A 25 14.77 11.58 23.95
N ALA A 26 16.08 11.49 24.20
CA ALA A 26 16.72 10.21 24.44
C ALA A 26 16.12 9.49 25.65
N ASN A 27 15.98 8.16 25.54
CA ASN A 27 15.52 7.24 26.59
C ASN A 27 14.15 7.58 27.22
N ASN A 28 13.34 8.44 26.60
CA ASN A 28 12.08 8.91 27.17
C ASN A 28 10.86 8.44 26.36
N ARG A 29 10.55 7.14 26.41
CA ARG A 29 9.36 6.58 25.76
C ARG A 29 8.05 7.25 26.20
N ALA A 30 7.95 7.65 27.48
CA ALA A 30 6.75 8.27 28.04
C ALA A 30 6.42 9.61 27.36
N TYR A 31 7.42 10.45 27.11
CA TYR A 31 7.25 11.72 26.39
C TYR A 31 6.65 11.50 25.00
N HIS A 32 7.18 10.54 24.25
CA HIS A 32 6.76 10.26 22.88
C HIS A 32 5.36 9.64 22.83
N ALA A 33 4.98 8.85 23.84
CA ALA A 33 3.65 8.26 23.95
C ALA A 33 2.54 9.29 24.29
N GLN A 34 2.89 10.38 24.99
CA GLN A 34 1.94 11.40 25.43
C GLN A 34 1.57 12.39 24.32
N ILE A 35 2.47 12.65 23.36
CA ILE A 35 2.23 13.64 22.31
C ILE A 35 1.24 13.08 21.28
N ARG A 36 0.01 13.60 21.34
CA ARG A 36 -1.05 13.29 20.36
C ARG A 36 -1.40 14.51 19.53
N LYS A 37 -1.23 14.42 18.20
CA LYS A 37 -1.75 15.42 17.25
C LYS A 37 -3.28 15.27 17.17
N ARG A 38 -4.01 16.39 17.17
CA ARG A 38 -5.46 16.38 16.90
C ARG A 38 -5.66 16.02 15.42
N HIS A 39 -6.27 14.88 15.16
CA HIS A 39 -6.78 14.53 13.85
C HIS A 39 -8.27 14.89 13.79
N PHE A 40 -8.77 15.09 12.57
CA PHE A 40 -10.12 15.58 12.28
C PHE A 40 -11.18 14.94 13.20
N TRP A 41 -12.10 15.75 13.75
CA TRP A 41 -13.23 15.30 14.59
C TRP A 41 -12.84 14.52 15.88
N CYS A 42 -12.11 15.16 16.79
CA CYS A 42 -11.76 14.65 18.13
C CYS A 42 -10.88 13.39 18.23
N LEU A 43 -10.49 12.78 17.10
CA LEU A 43 -9.58 11.65 17.09
C LEU A 43 -8.14 12.12 17.35
N LYS A 44 -7.58 11.74 18.50
CA LYS A 44 -6.18 12.03 18.85
C LYS A 44 -5.28 10.94 18.26
N LYS A 45 -4.42 11.27 17.30
CA LYS A 45 -3.41 10.34 16.74
C LYS A 45 -2.06 10.59 17.41
N ARG A 46 -1.28 9.54 17.71
CA ARG A 46 0.10 9.68 18.17
C ARG A 46 0.92 10.48 17.15
N LYS A 47 1.80 11.38 17.63
CA LYS A 47 2.69 12.16 16.75
C LYS A 47 3.75 11.29 16.08
N TYR A 48 4.33 10.37 16.83
CA TYR A 48 5.36 9.43 16.35
C TYR A 48 4.69 8.14 15.89
N ALA A 49 5.11 7.63 14.74
CA ALA A 49 4.73 6.30 14.28
C ALA A 49 5.43 5.19 15.08
N ASP A 50 4.77 4.03 15.20
CA ASP A 50 5.42 2.80 15.67
C ASP A 50 6.32 2.25 14.55
N ASN A 51 7.37 1.47 14.88
CA ASN A 51 8.31 0.99 13.86
C ASN A 51 7.80 -0.18 13.00
N ALA A 52 6.61 -0.69 13.29
CA ALA A 52 5.99 -1.79 12.54
C ALA A 52 5.62 -1.36 11.11
N ILE A 53 6.12 -2.12 10.13
CA ILE A 53 5.71 -1.99 8.73
C ILE A 53 4.44 -2.80 8.51
N LYS A 54 3.45 -2.22 7.83
CA LYS A 54 2.20 -2.88 7.42
C LYS A 54 1.91 -2.57 5.97
N THR A 55 2.31 -3.47 5.07
CA THR A 55 2.02 -3.39 3.63
C THR A 55 0.76 -4.17 3.25
N ALA A 56 0.32 -5.09 4.10
CA ALA A 56 -0.95 -5.77 3.93
C ALA A 56 -2.15 -4.82 3.99
N LYS A 57 -3.15 -5.08 3.15
CA LYS A 57 -4.30 -4.18 2.95
C LYS A 57 -5.44 -4.49 3.91
N TYR A 58 -5.67 -5.77 4.18
CA TYR A 58 -6.84 -6.21 4.91
C TYR A 58 -6.46 -6.64 6.33
N ASN A 59 -7.37 -6.39 7.25
CA ASN A 59 -7.42 -7.05 8.55
C ASN A 59 -8.48 -8.14 8.49
N PHE A 60 -8.45 -9.11 9.41
CA PHE A 60 -9.41 -10.22 9.45
C PHE A 60 -10.88 -9.76 9.34
N PHE A 61 -11.26 -8.71 10.08
CA PHE A 61 -12.62 -8.17 10.06
C PHE A 61 -12.89 -7.21 8.88
N THR A 62 -11.86 -6.53 8.37
CA THR A 62 -12.04 -5.55 7.29
C THR A 62 -11.92 -6.19 5.91
N PHE A 63 -11.42 -7.43 5.83
CA PHE A 63 -11.25 -8.18 4.60
C PHE A 63 -12.54 -8.28 3.81
N LEU A 64 -13.59 -8.89 4.36
CA LEU A 64 -14.85 -9.10 3.64
C LEU A 64 -15.49 -7.78 3.15
N PRO A 65 -15.75 -6.77 4.00
CA PRO A 65 -16.43 -5.56 3.55
C PRO A 65 -15.60 -4.74 2.55
N LEU A 66 -14.29 -4.60 2.78
CA LEU A 66 -13.43 -3.82 1.89
C LEU A 66 -13.19 -4.53 0.56
N ASN A 67 -12.96 -5.85 0.59
CA ASN A 67 -12.80 -6.66 -0.61
C ASN A 67 -14.08 -6.64 -1.47
N LEU A 68 -15.25 -6.84 -0.86
CA LEU A 68 -16.52 -6.72 -1.58
C LEU A 68 -16.69 -5.32 -2.18
N TYR A 69 -16.38 -4.27 -1.43
CA TYR A 69 -16.42 -2.90 -1.94
C TYR A 69 -15.50 -2.70 -3.16
N GLU A 70 -14.26 -3.20 -3.10
CA GLU A 70 -13.32 -3.17 -4.23
C GLU A 70 -13.83 -3.97 -5.44
N GLN A 71 -14.43 -5.14 -5.20
CA GLN A 71 -15.01 -5.96 -6.25
C GLN A 71 -16.22 -5.29 -6.91
N PHE A 72 -17.11 -4.65 -6.15
CA PHE A 72 -18.25 -3.90 -6.71
C PHE A 72 -17.85 -2.58 -7.36
N HIS A 73 -16.60 -2.16 -7.26
CA HIS A 73 -16.07 -1.06 -8.08
C HIS A 73 -15.73 -1.48 -9.53
N ARG A 74 -15.96 -2.76 -9.88
CA ARG A 74 -15.91 -3.26 -11.27
C ARG A 74 -17.30 -3.19 -11.89
N MET A 75 -17.39 -2.62 -13.10
CA MET A 75 -18.68 -2.36 -13.76
C MET A 75 -19.46 -3.65 -14.03
N ALA A 76 -18.75 -4.74 -14.34
CA ALA A 76 -19.35 -6.06 -14.53
C ALA A 76 -20.18 -6.50 -13.31
N ASN A 77 -19.61 -6.39 -12.11
CA ASN A 77 -20.28 -6.87 -10.90
C ASN A 77 -21.51 -6.02 -10.55
N VAL A 78 -21.45 -4.70 -10.80
CA VAL A 78 -22.60 -3.79 -10.66
C VAL A 78 -23.71 -4.16 -11.65
N TYR A 79 -23.36 -4.45 -12.91
CA TYR A 79 -24.32 -4.88 -13.92
C TYR A 79 -25.04 -6.17 -13.51
N PHE A 80 -24.31 -7.21 -13.08
CA PHE A 80 -24.94 -8.46 -12.65
C PHE A 80 -25.81 -8.29 -11.40
N LEU A 81 -25.37 -7.48 -10.44
CA LEU A 81 -26.17 -7.15 -9.26
C LEU A 81 -27.48 -6.47 -9.66
N PHE A 82 -27.42 -5.51 -10.57
CA PHE A 82 -28.60 -4.82 -11.10
C PHE A 82 -29.57 -5.79 -11.79
N MET A 83 -29.06 -6.68 -12.64
CA MET A 83 -29.90 -7.69 -13.31
C MET A 83 -30.53 -8.69 -12.33
N ILE A 84 -29.80 -9.11 -11.30
CA ILE A 84 -30.34 -9.98 -10.24
C ILE A 84 -31.47 -9.28 -9.48
N LEU A 85 -31.29 -8.01 -9.11
CA LEU A 85 -32.32 -7.22 -8.44
C LEU A 85 -33.58 -7.10 -9.31
N LEU A 86 -33.44 -6.89 -10.62
CA LEU A 86 -34.58 -6.89 -11.55
C LEU A 86 -35.31 -8.24 -11.63
N GLN A 87 -34.57 -9.36 -11.57
CA GLN A 87 -35.15 -10.71 -11.59
C GLN A 87 -35.90 -11.09 -10.30
N THR A 88 -35.74 -10.33 -9.21
CA THR A 88 -36.54 -10.55 -8.00
C THR A 88 -38.02 -10.21 -8.19
N PHE A 89 -38.36 -9.42 -9.21
CA PHE A 89 -39.73 -9.05 -9.54
C PHE A 89 -40.40 -10.15 -10.41
N PRO A 90 -41.34 -10.94 -9.86
CA PRO A 90 -41.90 -12.10 -10.56
C PRO A 90 -42.72 -11.74 -11.80
N GLN A 91 -43.20 -10.50 -11.90
CA GLN A 91 -43.99 -10.00 -13.03
C GLN A 91 -43.16 -9.81 -14.31
N ILE A 92 -41.84 -9.67 -14.16
CA ILE A 92 -40.89 -9.34 -15.22
C ILE A 92 -39.91 -10.50 -15.45
N SER A 93 -39.65 -11.29 -14.42
CA SER A 93 -38.60 -12.30 -14.46
C SER A 93 -38.93 -13.43 -15.42
N THR A 94 -38.08 -13.61 -16.42
CA THR A 94 -38.12 -14.74 -17.36
C THR A 94 -37.31 -15.95 -16.86
N LEU A 95 -36.42 -15.73 -15.89
CA LEU A 95 -35.51 -16.70 -15.31
C LEU A 95 -35.59 -16.64 -13.78
N PRO A 96 -35.30 -17.72 -13.06
CA PRO A 96 -35.19 -17.65 -11.61
C PRO A 96 -33.99 -16.80 -11.19
N TRP A 97 -34.16 -15.93 -10.19
CA TRP A 97 -33.11 -15.02 -9.67
C TRP A 97 -31.82 -15.76 -9.24
N PHE A 98 -31.94 -17.00 -8.77
CA PHE A 98 -30.79 -17.80 -8.35
C PHE A 98 -29.88 -18.21 -9.52
N ALA A 99 -30.37 -18.19 -10.77
CA ALA A 99 -29.60 -18.56 -11.94
C ALA A 99 -28.42 -17.60 -12.21
N LEU A 100 -28.59 -16.31 -11.91
CA LEU A 100 -27.50 -15.33 -12.00
C LEU A 100 -26.76 -15.15 -10.67
N LEU A 101 -27.44 -15.31 -9.54
CA LEU A 101 -26.80 -15.18 -8.22
C LEU A 101 -25.74 -16.25 -7.99
N PHE A 102 -26.00 -17.50 -8.38
CA PHE A 102 -25.06 -18.60 -8.13
C PHE A 102 -23.70 -18.40 -8.85
N PRO A 103 -23.64 -18.12 -10.16
CA PRO A 103 -22.38 -17.79 -10.84
C PRO A 103 -21.70 -16.53 -10.29
N LEU A 104 -22.46 -15.50 -9.92
CA LEU A 104 -21.89 -14.28 -9.32
C LEU A 104 -21.26 -14.59 -7.96
N SER A 105 -21.94 -15.36 -7.11
CA SER A 105 -21.41 -15.78 -5.81
C SER A 105 -20.10 -16.55 -5.96
N ILE A 106 -20.02 -17.46 -6.94
CA ILE A 106 -18.79 -18.20 -7.25
C ILE A 106 -17.68 -17.25 -7.70
N LEU A 107 -17.98 -16.33 -8.62
CA LEU A 107 -17.01 -15.35 -9.13
C LEU A 107 -16.44 -14.48 -8.00
N LEU A 108 -17.30 -13.94 -7.15
CA LEU A 108 -16.89 -13.10 -6.01
C LEU A 108 -16.07 -13.91 -5.00
N SER A 109 -16.44 -15.18 -4.76
CA SER A 109 -15.73 -16.08 -3.86
C SER A 109 -14.33 -16.44 -4.37
N ILE A 110 -14.18 -16.82 -5.64
CA ILE A 110 -12.87 -17.15 -6.23
C ILE A 110 -11.94 -15.93 -6.18
N ARG A 111 -12.44 -14.75 -6.58
CA ARG A 111 -11.69 -13.49 -6.48
C ARG A 111 -11.31 -13.19 -5.04
N GLY A 112 -12.25 -13.37 -4.11
CA GLY A 112 -12.03 -13.17 -2.69
C GLY A 112 -10.91 -14.05 -2.16
N ILE A 113 -10.97 -15.36 -2.41
CA ILE A 113 -9.95 -16.33 -1.99
C ILE A 113 -8.58 -15.97 -2.57
N ARG A 114 -8.51 -15.62 -3.85
CA ARG A 114 -7.25 -15.20 -4.47
C ARG A 114 -6.66 -13.96 -3.79
N ASP A 115 -7.46 -12.91 -3.61
CA ASP A 115 -7.01 -11.67 -3.00
C ASP A 115 -6.62 -11.88 -1.53
N LEU A 116 -7.23 -12.86 -0.84
CA LEU A 116 -6.82 -13.31 0.49
C LEU A 116 -5.44 -13.97 0.48
N ILE A 117 -5.17 -14.86 -0.48
CA ILE A 117 -3.86 -15.53 -0.62
C ILE A 117 -2.76 -14.48 -0.82
N ASP A 118 -2.96 -13.52 -1.72
CA ASP A 118 -2.03 -12.41 -1.95
C ASP A 118 -1.79 -11.58 -0.68
N ASP A 119 -2.84 -11.29 0.10
CA ASP A 119 -2.71 -10.49 1.32
C ASP A 119 -2.05 -11.27 2.48
N VAL A 120 -2.34 -12.57 2.62
CA VAL A 120 -1.67 -13.45 3.60
C VAL A 120 -0.17 -13.53 3.32
N ALA A 121 0.23 -13.62 2.05
CA ALA A 121 1.64 -13.58 1.66
C ALA A 121 2.31 -12.26 2.07
N ARG A 122 1.61 -11.12 1.95
CA ARG A 122 2.10 -9.82 2.44
C ARG A 122 2.22 -9.79 3.96
N HIS A 123 1.22 -10.27 4.69
CA HIS A 123 1.28 -10.37 6.15
C HIS A 123 2.47 -11.22 6.63
N LYS A 124 2.77 -12.33 5.94
CA LYS A 124 3.94 -13.17 6.24
C LYS A 124 5.25 -12.38 6.05
N SER A 125 5.40 -11.69 4.92
CA SER A 125 6.59 -10.89 4.62
C SER A 125 6.76 -9.72 5.60
N ASP A 126 5.68 -9.00 5.91
CA ASP A 126 5.68 -7.95 6.94
C ASP A 126 6.08 -8.52 8.30
N GLY A 127 5.57 -9.71 8.65
CA GLY A 127 5.90 -10.43 9.87
C GLY A 127 7.40 -10.77 9.96
N GLU A 128 8.01 -11.24 8.88
CA GLU A 128 9.45 -11.55 8.83
C GLU A 128 10.31 -10.31 9.09
N ILE A 129 9.95 -9.15 8.53
CA ILE A 129 10.69 -7.89 8.75
C ILE A 129 10.46 -7.37 10.18
N ASN A 130 9.22 -7.38 10.66
CA ASN A 130 8.86 -6.85 11.96
C ASN A 130 9.42 -7.68 13.13
N ASN A 131 9.63 -8.99 12.93
CA ASN A 131 10.19 -9.88 13.95
C ASN A 131 11.72 -9.95 13.95
N ARG A 132 12.43 -9.18 13.10
CA ARG A 132 13.90 -9.13 13.14
C ARG A 132 14.38 -8.66 14.51
N PRO A 133 15.42 -9.29 15.10
CA PRO A 133 15.96 -8.88 16.38
C PRO A 133 16.82 -7.61 16.25
N CYS A 134 16.82 -6.79 17.30
CA CYS A 134 17.69 -5.63 17.48
C CYS A 134 17.97 -5.44 18.98
N GLU A 135 19.14 -4.96 19.34
CA GLU A 135 19.50 -4.68 20.73
C GLU A 135 19.12 -3.25 21.09
N ILE A 136 18.28 -3.08 22.12
CA ILE A 136 17.77 -1.79 22.58
C ILE A 136 18.16 -1.58 24.04
N LEU A 137 18.60 -0.38 24.37
CA LEU A 137 18.91 0.00 25.75
C LEU A 137 17.63 0.09 26.59
N THR A 138 17.51 -0.74 27.62
CA THR A 138 16.39 -0.73 28.56
C THR A 138 16.90 -0.82 29.99
N GLY A 139 16.64 0.22 30.80
CA GLY A 139 16.94 0.21 32.24
C GLY A 139 18.41 -0.01 32.59
N GLY A 140 19.35 0.35 31.70
CA GLY A 140 20.80 0.24 31.93
C GLY A 140 21.50 -0.92 31.21
N SER A 141 20.76 -1.81 30.53
CA SER A 141 21.36 -2.90 29.74
C SER A 141 20.72 -3.04 28.36
N PHE A 142 21.48 -3.60 27.41
CA PHE A 142 20.98 -3.88 26.06
C PHE A 142 20.19 -5.19 26.05
N CYS A 143 18.92 -5.09 25.69
CA CYS A 143 18.00 -6.22 25.59
C CYS A 143 17.65 -6.46 24.13
N LYS A 144 17.59 -7.73 23.72
CA LYS A 144 17.13 -8.12 22.38
C LYS A 144 15.62 -7.94 22.29
N MET A 145 15.19 -7.07 21.39
CA MET A 145 13.78 -6.79 21.09
C MET A 145 13.53 -6.94 19.59
N LYS A 146 12.25 -6.95 19.19
CA LYS A 146 11.87 -7.04 17.78
C LYS A 146 11.84 -5.66 17.15
N TRP A 147 12.04 -5.59 15.84
CA TRP A 147 11.98 -4.34 15.09
C TRP A 147 10.66 -3.59 15.28
N CYS A 148 9.52 -4.29 15.37
CA CYS A 148 8.21 -3.65 15.59
C CYS A 148 8.09 -2.91 16.94
N ASP A 149 8.90 -3.29 17.94
CA ASP A 149 8.82 -2.75 19.29
C ASP A 149 9.75 -1.54 19.50
N ILE A 150 10.55 -1.19 18.48
CA ILE A 150 11.41 0.00 18.49
C ILE A 150 10.54 1.26 18.48
N GLN A 151 10.87 2.22 19.34
CA GLN A 151 10.21 3.51 19.43
C GLN A 151 11.19 4.67 19.20
N VAL A 152 10.64 5.82 18.80
CA VAL A 152 11.42 7.06 18.68
C VAL A 152 11.97 7.45 20.06
N GLY A 153 13.25 7.81 20.12
CA GLY A 153 13.98 8.11 21.35
C GLY A 153 14.71 6.92 21.98
N ASP A 154 14.54 5.70 21.46
CA ASP A 154 15.29 4.54 21.92
C ASP A 154 16.74 4.58 21.42
N ILE A 155 17.67 4.11 22.25
CA ILE A 155 19.06 3.87 21.84
C ILE A 155 19.19 2.41 21.42
N VAL A 156 19.65 2.19 20.19
CA VAL A 156 19.88 0.87 19.62
C VAL A 156 21.36 0.59 19.46
N CYS A 157 21.75 -0.65 19.71
CA CYS A 157 23.08 -1.18 19.44
C CYS A 157 23.02 -1.99 18.15
N LEU A 158 23.86 -1.62 17.18
CA LEU A 158 24.01 -2.31 15.91
C LEU A 158 25.39 -2.95 15.86
N HIS A 159 25.42 -4.21 15.45
CA HIS A 159 26.65 -4.96 15.23
C HIS A 159 27.06 -4.90 13.77
N LYS A 160 28.31 -5.30 13.49
CA LYS A 160 28.79 -5.51 12.13
C LYS A 160 27.83 -6.35 11.31
N ASP A 161 27.65 -5.95 10.05
CA ASP A 161 26.81 -6.59 9.05
C ASP A 161 25.30 -6.58 9.35
N SER A 162 24.87 -5.90 10.42
CA SER A 162 23.45 -5.75 10.75
C SER A 162 22.78 -4.66 9.90
N PHE A 163 21.48 -4.85 9.65
CA PHE A 163 20.65 -3.84 8.98
C PHE A 163 20.15 -2.81 9.99
N VAL A 164 20.19 -1.55 9.57
CA VAL A 164 19.66 -0.43 10.34
C VAL A 164 18.12 -0.50 10.38
N PRO A 165 17.48 -0.57 11.56
CA PRO A 165 16.05 -0.87 11.69
C PRO A 165 15.11 0.33 11.46
N ALA A 166 15.62 1.55 11.64
CA ALA A 166 14.90 2.82 11.66
C ALA A 166 15.90 3.95 11.31
N ASP A 167 15.48 5.20 11.11
CA ASP A 167 16.47 6.26 10.87
C ASP A 167 17.09 6.67 12.21
N LEU A 168 18.39 6.49 12.35
CA LEU A 168 19.13 6.66 13.60
C LEU A 168 20.10 7.85 13.51
N LEU A 169 20.19 8.64 14.57
CA LEU A 169 21.31 9.53 14.82
C LEU A 169 22.46 8.71 15.41
N LEU A 170 23.62 8.69 14.74
CA LEU A 170 24.81 8.01 15.22
C LEU A 170 25.37 8.75 16.46
N LEU A 171 25.44 8.04 17.59
CA LEU A 171 25.94 8.58 18.86
C LEU A 171 27.41 8.24 19.09
N SER A 172 27.76 6.97 18.90
CA SER A 172 29.13 6.47 19.10
C SER A 172 29.36 5.23 18.24
N SER A 173 30.62 4.97 17.92
CA SER A 173 31.07 3.83 17.13
C SER A 173 32.34 3.24 17.75
N SER A 174 32.62 1.96 17.49
CA SER A 174 33.84 1.27 17.91
C SER A 174 35.10 1.77 17.21
N GLU A 175 34.97 2.37 16.02
CA GLU A 175 36.09 2.85 15.23
C GLU A 175 36.65 4.20 15.74
N PRO A 176 37.94 4.50 15.48
CA PRO A 176 38.53 5.78 15.84
C PRO A 176 37.77 6.97 15.21
N ASN A 177 37.71 8.09 15.93
CA ASN A 177 36.95 9.29 15.57
C ASN A 177 35.44 9.05 15.37
N SER A 178 34.92 7.95 15.93
CA SER A 178 33.51 7.55 15.83
C SER A 178 32.98 7.39 14.41
N LEU A 179 33.82 6.91 13.50
CA LEU A 179 33.43 6.61 12.13
C LEU A 179 32.58 5.33 12.09
N CYS A 180 31.58 5.30 11.22
CA CYS A 180 30.76 4.12 10.94
C CYS A 180 30.64 3.98 9.44
N TYR A 181 31.01 2.83 8.89
CA TYR A 181 30.85 2.59 7.45
C TYR A 181 29.50 1.93 7.19
N VAL A 182 28.79 2.43 6.19
CA VAL A 182 27.50 1.91 5.76
C VAL A 182 27.51 1.60 4.28
N GLU A 183 26.92 0.46 3.94
CA GLU A 183 26.57 0.08 2.59
C GLU A 183 25.18 0.62 2.29
N THR A 184 25.07 1.44 1.24
CA THR A 184 23.82 2.09 0.79
C THR A 184 23.28 1.54 -0.52
N MET A 185 23.82 0.41 -1.00
CA MET A 185 23.40 -0.25 -2.23
C MET A 185 21.88 -0.46 -2.32
N ASP A 186 21.22 -0.83 -1.21
CA ASP A 186 19.76 -1.04 -1.16
C ASP A 186 18.92 0.26 -1.27
N ILE A 187 19.56 1.44 -1.17
CA ILE A 187 18.90 2.75 -1.15
C ILE A 187 19.20 3.55 -2.42
N ASP A 188 20.47 3.69 -2.77
CA ASP A 188 20.93 4.56 -3.87
C ASP A 188 21.74 3.81 -4.94
N GLY A 189 21.92 2.49 -4.79
CA GLY A 189 22.71 1.69 -5.73
C GLY A 189 24.21 2.03 -5.70
N GLU A 190 24.70 2.76 -4.71
CA GLU A 190 26.14 2.99 -4.59
C GLU A 190 26.82 1.77 -3.95
N THR A 191 27.80 1.19 -4.65
CA THR A 191 28.58 0.04 -4.18
C THR A 191 29.69 0.42 -3.20
N ASN A 192 30.06 1.70 -3.16
CA ASN A 192 31.08 2.21 -2.26
C ASN A 192 30.53 2.31 -0.83
N LEU A 193 31.35 1.93 0.14
CA LEU A 193 31.04 2.17 1.54
C LEU A 193 31.09 3.68 1.81
N LYS A 194 29.99 4.21 2.36
CA LYS A 194 29.93 5.59 2.83
C LYS A 194 30.30 5.61 4.31
N TYR A 195 31.12 6.57 4.73
CA TYR A 195 31.36 6.78 6.15
C TYR A 195 30.35 7.77 6.72
N ARG A 196 30.00 7.57 7.99
CA ARG A 196 29.17 8.43 8.83
C ARG A 196 29.96 8.72 10.08
N GLN A 197 29.87 9.93 10.60
CA GLN A 197 30.66 10.34 11.76
C GLN A 197 29.72 10.81 12.87
N ALA A 198 29.89 10.29 14.08
CA ALA A 198 29.16 10.81 15.23
C ALA A 198 29.70 12.16 15.68
N LEU A 199 28.98 12.84 16.56
CA LEU A 199 29.55 13.99 17.27
C LEU A 199 30.68 13.52 18.19
N LEU A 200 31.79 14.26 18.22
CA LEU A 200 32.92 13.91 19.09
C LEU A 200 32.52 13.90 20.58
N VAL A 201 31.67 14.85 20.98
CA VAL A 201 31.17 14.97 22.35
C VAL A 201 30.36 13.73 22.77
N THR A 202 29.52 13.20 21.87
CA THR A 202 28.76 11.98 22.17
C THR A 202 29.66 10.75 22.17
N HIS A 203 30.64 10.67 21.28
CA HIS A 203 31.58 9.55 21.25
C HIS A 203 32.41 9.43 22.53
N GLU A 204 32.98 10.53 23.01
CA GLU A 204 33.84 10.54 24.19
C GLU A 204 33.07 10.18 25.47
N GLN A 205 31.85 10.71 25.60
CA GLN A 205 31.05 10.55 26.82
C GLN A 205 30.17 9.30 26.81
N LEU A 206 29.70 8.83 25.65
CA LEU A 206 28.82 7.67 25.51
C LEU A 206 29.61 6.42 25.10
N THR A 207 30.62 6.07 25.88
CA THR A 207 31.40 4.84 25.74
C THR A 207 30.84 3.69 26.59
N SER A 208 30.31 3.99 27.77
CA SER A 208 29.73 3.00 28.68
C SER A 208 28.21 2.90 28.55
N THR A 209 27.67 1.73 28.85
CA THR A 209 26.21 1.48 28.87
C THR A 209 25.50 2.33 29.91
N GLU A 210 26.17 2.62 31.03
CA GLU A 210 25.66 3.48 32.11
C GLU A 210 25.52 4.92 31.63
N ASN A 211 26.53 5.45 30.92
CA ASN A 211 26.47 6.81 30.37
C ASN A 211 25.39 6.92 29.30
N MET A 212 25.20 5.88 28.46
CA MET A 212 24.10 5.83 27.50
C MET A 212 22.73 5.79 28.18
N ALA A 213 22.61 5.15 29.35
CA ALA A 213 21.36 5.10 30.10
C ALA A 213 21.05 6.45 30.78
N ALA A 214 22.09 7.18 31.18
CA ALA A 214 21.98 8.53 31.73
C ALA A 214 21.83 9.62 30.66
N PHE A 215 22.02 9.29 29.38
CA PHE A 215 21.93 10.25 28.27
C PHE A 215 20.51 10.82 28.16
N ASP A 216 20.42 12.15 28.29
CA ASP A 216 19.19 12.95 28.33
C ASP A 216 19.11 13.98 27.20
N GLY A 217 19.93 13.81 26.15
CA GLY A 217 19.97 14.71 25.00
C GLY A 217 18.63 14.86 24.28
N GLU A 218 18.34 16.08 23.83
CA GLU A 218 17.14 16.44 23.10
C GLU A 218 17.51 16.83 21.66
N VAL A 219 17.01 16.07 20.69
CA VAL A 219 17.23 16.33 19.26
C VAL A 219 16.03 17.07 18.70
N VAL A 220 16.26 18.27 18.17
CA VAL A 220 15.27 19.07 17.46
C VAL A 220 15.59 19.05 15.97
N CYS A 221 14.69 18.55 15.14
CA CYS A 221 14.93 18.40 13.70
C CYS A 221 13.70 18.72 12.84
N GLU A 222 13.90 18.70 11.52
CA GLU A 222 12.84 18.83 10.52
C GLU A 222 11.76 17.74 10.65
N GLU A 223 10.56 17.94 10.07
CA GLU A 223 9.56 16.87 9.99
C GLU A 223 9.99 15.76 8.99
N PRO A 224 9.51 14.51 9.20
CA PRO A 224 9.76 13.39 8.29
C PRO A 224 9.49 13.71 6.81
N ASN A 225 10.53 13.63 5.97
CA ASN A 225 10.47 13.90 4.54
C ASN A 225 11.09 12.77 3.70
N SER A 226 10.94 12.82 2.37
CA SER A 226 11.49 11.82 1.45
C SER A 226 12.89 12.16 0.91
N ARG A 227 13.51 13.25 1.37
CA ARG A 227 14.82 13.71 0.88
C ARG A 227 15.93 12.95 1.59
N LEU A 228 16.55 11.98 0.92
CA LEU A 228 17.55 11.07 1.50
C LEU A 228 18.87 11.77 1.89
N HIS A 229 19.32 12.75 1.10
CA HIS A 229 20.60 13.45 1.31
C HIS A 229 20.49 14.77 2.07
N ASN A 230 19.28 15.16 2.48
CA ASN A 230 19.07 16.36 3.28
C ASN A 230 18.61 15.96 4.68
N PHE A 231 19.30 16.46 5.70
CA PHE A 231 18.85 16.41 7.07
C PHE A 231 19.45 17.59 7.82
N ILE A 232 18.59 18.31 8.55
CA ILE A 232 18.99 19.43 9.38
C ILE A 232 18.37 19.24 10.75
N GLY A 233 19.18 19.32 11.78
CA GLY A 233 18.73 19.29 13.16
C GLY A 233 19.75 19.89 14.11
N THR A 234 19.41 19.88 15.40
CA THR A 234 20.27 20.34 16.48
C THR A 234 20.10 19.38 17.66
N LEU A 235 21.20 18.86 18.18
CA LEU A 235 21.24 18.15 19.45
C LEU A 235 21.50 19.18 20.55
N GLU A 236 20.56 19.31 21.48
CA GLU A 236 20.72 20.07 22.70
C GLU A 236 21.07 19.11 23.83
N TRP A 237 22.27 19.28 24.40
CA TRP A 237 22.76 18.42 25.48
C TRP A 237 23.64 19.21 26.44
N HIS A 238 23.40 19.07 27.75
CA HIS A 238 24.08 19.83 28.81
C HIS A 238 24.05 21.36 28.64
N GLY A 239 23.00 21.91 28.00
CA GLY A 239 22.86 23.35 27.73
C GLY A 239 23.62 23.84 26.50
N GLU A 240 24.37 22.97 25.83
CA GLU A 240 25.07 23.25 24.59
C GLU A 240 24.28 22.73 23.38
N LYS A 241 24.46 23.39 22.23
CA LYS A 241 23.77 23.06 20.98
C LYS A 241 24.75 22.62 19.91
N TYR A 242 24.55 21.42 19.39
CA TYR A 242 25.37 20.81 18.36
C TYR A 242 24.59 20.67 17.05
N PRO A 243 25.07 21.23 15.92
CA PRO A 243 24.40 21.10 14.64
C PRO A 243 24.47 19.65 14.13
N LEU A 244 23.36 19.18 13.55
CA LEU A 244 23.24 17.85 12.97
C LEU A 244 22.99 17.94 11.47
N ASP A 245 23.80 17.19 10.71
CA ASP A 245 23.72 17.07 9.25
C ASP A 245 23.46 15.62 8.85
N TYR A 246 23.20 15.38 7.56
CA TYR A 246 22.94 14.04 7.03
C TYR A 246 24.07 13.02 7.27
N GLU A 247 25.31 13.48 7.46
CA GLU A 247 26.48 12.65 7.73
C GLU A 247 26.46 11.98 9.11
N LYS A 248 25.61 12.48 10.01
CA LYS A 248 25.47 11.95 11.37
C LYS A 248 24.31 10.96 11.48
N ILE A 249 23.61 10.66 10.37
CA ILE A 249 22.45 9.76 10.35
C ILE A 249 22.74 8.45 9.63
N LEU A 250 22.23 7.36 10.20
CA LEU A 250 22.10 6.06 9.57
C LEU A 250 20.65 5.89 9.11
N LEU A 251 20.44 5.66 7.81
CA LEU A 251 19.10 5.46 7.26
C LEU A 251 18.66 4.02 7.45
N ARG A 252 17.36 3.79 7.63
CA ARG A 252 16.77 2.44 7.63
C ARG A 252 17.24 1.66 6.40
N GLY A 253 17.52 0.37 6.54
CA GLY A 253 17.89 -0.47 5.39
C GLY A 253 19.35 -0.35 4.94
N CYS A 254 20.11 0.65 5.42
CA CYS A 254 21.57 0.59 5.33
C CYS A 254 22.09 -0.65 6.05
N ARG A 255 23.21 -1.20 5.58
CA ARG A 255 23.94 -2.26 6.28
C ARG A 255 25.22 -1.72 6.86
N VAL A 256 25.44 -1.92 8.16
CA VAL A 256 26.67 -1.50 8.84
C VAL A 256 27.81 -2.42 8.41
N ARG A 257 28.93 -1.87 7.97
CA ARG A 257 30.12 -2.59 7.51
C ARG A 257 31.36 -2.03 8.20
N ASN A 258 32.43 -2.82 8.29
CA ASN A 258 33.73 -2.38 8.82
C ASN A 258 33.64 -1.58 10.15
N THR A 259 32.68 -1.93 10.98
CA THR A 259 32.43 -1.31 12.28
C THR A 259 31.85 -2.41 13.15
N GLU A 260 32.56 -2.79 14.21
CA GLU A 260 32.16 -3.91 15.05
C GLU A 260 30.87 -3.60 15.82
N VAL A 261 30.78 -2.41 16.44
CA VAL A 261 29.59 -1.95 17.16
C VAL A 261 29.37 -0.46 16.93
N CYS A 262 28.12 -0.07 16.70
CA CYS A 262 27.71 1.33 16.74
C CYS A 262 26.40 1.52 17.50
N TYR A 263 26.26 2.69 18.12
CA TYR A 263 25.11 3.08 18.93
C TYR A 263 24.37 4.22 18.25
N GLY A 264 23.06 4.07 18.11
CA GLY A 264 22.23 5.06 17.42
C GLY A 264 20.96 5.40 18.21
N LEU A 265 20.59 6.68 18.21
CA LEU A 265 19.31 7.17 18.74
C LEU A 265 18.25 7.15 17.63
N VAL A 266 17.11 6.51 17.84
CA VAL A 266 16.03 6.45 16.86
C VAL A 266 15.36 7.81 16.71
N ILE A 267 15.46 8.42 15.52
CA ILE A 267 14.86 9.72 15.18
C ILE A 267 13.51 9.53 14.48
N TYR A 268 13.48 8.67 13.46
CA TYR A 268 12.27 8.33 12.73
C TYR A 268 12.05 6.83 12.72
N ALA A 269 10.81 6.39 12.93
CA ALA A 269 10.44 4.99 13.00
C ALA A 269 9.31 4.67 12.01
N GLY A 270 9.29 3.42 11.51
CA GLY A 270 8.20 2.89 10.69
C GLY A 270 7.97 3.70 9.42
N PHE A 271 6.74 4.16 9.22
CA PHE A 271 6.33 4.98 8.06
C PHE A 271 6.82 6.43 8.09
N ASP A 272 7.51 6.85 9.15
CA ASP A 272 8.16 8.15 9.23
C ASP A 272 9.62 8.11 8.75
N THR A 273 10.21 6.93 8.52
CA THR A 273 11.57 6.88 7.94
C THR A 273 11.59 7.43 6.52
N LYS A 274 12.72 8.03 6.12
CA LYS A 274 12.89 8.69 4.82
C LYS A 274 12.62 7.74 3.65
N ILE A 275 13.04 6.48 3.76
CA ILE A 275 12.75 5.45 2.74
C ILE A 275 11.26 5.19 2.63
N MET A 276 10.56 5.00 3.76
CA MET A 276 9.12 4.70 3.72
C MET A 276 8.28 5.89 3.26
N LYS A 277 8.77 7.12 3.41
CA LYS A 277 8.18 8.31 2.77
C LYS A 277 8.38 8.32 1.25
N ASN A 278 9.46 7.71 0.74
CA ASN A 278 9.71 7.58 -0.68
C ASN A 278 8.96 6.38 -1.31
N CYS A 279 8.67 5.34 -0.52
CA CYS A 279 7.76 4.27 -0.90
C CYS A 279 6.33 4.83 -1.05
N GLY A 280 5.91 5.11 -2.28
CA GLY A 280 4.59 5.66 -2.58
C GLY A 280 3.44 4.85 -1.96
N LYS A 281 2.23 5.43 -1.97
CA LYS A 281 1.05 4.77 -1.41
C LYS A 281 0.75 3.47 -2.17
N ILE A 282 0.42 2.41 -1.41
CA ILE A 282 0.01 1.13 -1.97
C ILE A 282 -1.34 1.31 -2.67
N THR A 283 -1.32 1.40 -4.00
CA THR A 283 -2.53 1.46 -4.82
C THR A 283 -2.86 0.09 -5.41
N LEU A 284 -4.15 -0.18 -5.64
CA LEU A 284 -4.56 -1.38 -6.39
C LEU A 284 -4.21 -1.17 -7.86
N LYS A 285 -3.27 -1.98 -8.37
CA LYS A 285 -2.96 -2.03 -9.79
C LYS A 285 -4.10 -2.77 -10.51
N LYS A 286 -4.68 -2.15 -11.54
CA LYS A 286 -5.64 -2.78 -12.45
C LYS A 286 -4.96 -3.01 -13.80
N THR A 287 -5.25 -4.16 -14.42
CA THR A 287 -4.67 -4.49 -15.72
C THR A 287 -5.38 -3.75 -16.85
N LYS A 288 -4.70 -3.63 -18.00
CA LYS A 288 -5.30 -3.02 -19.21
C LYS A 288 -6.53 -3.82 -19.67
N LEU A 289 -6.46 -5.15 -19.58
CA LEU A 289 -7.60 -6.03 -19.85
C LEU A 289 -8.78 -5.76 -18.92
N CYS A 290 -8.54 -5.54 -17.61
CA CYS A 290 -9.61 -5.16 -16.69
C CYS A 290 -10.33 -3.87 -17.14
N HIS A 291 -9.57 -2.84 -17.54
CA HIS A 291 -10.15 -1.59 -18.04
C HIS A 291 -10.90 -1.76 -19.37
N MET A 292 -10.37 -2.57 -20.29
CA MET A 292 -11.04 -2.89 -21.55
C MET A 292 -12.37 -3.62 -21.30
N MET A 293 -12.39 -4.56 -20.35
CA MET A 293 -13.58 -5.30 -19.96
C MET A 293 -14.64 -4.39 -19.33
N ASP A 294 -14.27 -3.49 -18.42
CA ASP A 294 -15.22 -2.52 -17.85
C ASP A 294 -15.85 -1.63 -18.94
N ARG A 295 -15.06 -1.19 -19.93
CA ARG A 295 -15.55 -0.41 -21.08
C ARG A 295 -16.50 -1.22 -21.97
N LEU A 296 -16.16 -2.48 -22.24
CA LEU A 296 -16.96 -3.38 -23.07
C LEU A 296 -18.30 -3.70 -22.41
N VAL A 297 -18.30 -3.95 -21.10
CA VAL A 297 -19.54 -4.13 -20.32
C VAL A 297 -20.44 -2.91 -20.45
N LEU A 298 -19.91 -1.70 -20.26
CA LEU A 298 -20.68 -0.46 -20.40
C LEU A 298 -21.29 -0.32 -21.81
N LEU A 299 -20.50 -0.59 -22.85
CA LEU A 299 -20.97 -0.54 -24.24
C LEU A 299 -22.10 -1.54 -24.50
N ILE A 300 -21.96 -2.77 -24.02
CA ILE A 300 -22.99 -3.80 -24.14
C ILE A 300 -24.25 -3.38 -23.39
N THR A 301 -24.14 -2.90 -22.14
CA THR A 301 -25.29 -2.45 -21.36
C THR A 301 -26.08 -1.35 -22.07
N VAL A 302 -25.40 -0.35 -22.64
CA VAL A 302 -26.07 0.73 -23.40
C VAL A 302 -26.76 0.17 -24.64
N THR A 303 -26.11 -0.73 -25.38
CA THR A 303 -26.67 -1.35 -26.59
C THR A 303 -27.90 -2.20 -26.25
N LEU A 304 -27.85 -2.96 -25.16
CA LEU A 304 -28.97 -3.77 -24.66
C LEU A 304 -30.17 -2.89 -24.29
N LEU A 305 -29.97 -1.77 -23.61
CA LEU A 305 -31.04 -0.84 -23.28
C LEU A 305 -31.75 -0.31 -24.53
N LEU A 306 -31.00 0.02 -25.58
CA LEU A 306 -31.55 0.51 -26.85
C LEU A 306 -32.34 -0.57 -27.62
N ILE A 307 -31.82 -1.79 -27.67
CA ILE A 307 -32.49 -2.92 -28.33
C ILE A 307 -33.76 -3.30 -27.56
N SER A 308 -33.69 -3.43 -26.24
CA SER A 308 -34.85 -3.73 -25.40
C SER A 308 -35.93 -2.66 -25.50
N PHE A 309 -35.55 -1.38 -25.59
CA PHE A 309 -36.48 -0.28 -25.81
C PHE A 309 -37.20 -0.40 -27.17
N SER A 310 -36.45 -0.69 -28.23
CA SER A 310 -37.00 -0.87 -29.58
C SER A 310 -37.97 -2.07 -29.63
N LEU A 311 -37.60 -3.19 -29.00
CA LEU A 311 -38.45 -4.38 -28.89
C LEU A 311 -39.71 -4.13 -28.05
N ALA A 312 -39.62 -3.34 -26.99
CA ALA A 312 -40.76 -2.97 -26.15
C ALA A 312 -41.80 -2.16 -26.93
N ILE A 313 -41.36 -1.20 -27.75
CA ILE A 313 -42.23 -0.43 -28.64
C ILE A 313 -42.91 -1.37 -29.64
N GLY A 314 -42.14 -2.24 -30.29
CA GLY A 314 -42.67 -3.22 -31.23
C GLY A 314 -43.71 -4.15 -30.59
N SER A 315 -43.43 -4.63 -29.38
CA SER A 315 -44.33 -5.50 -28.60
C SER A 315 -45.60 -4.77 -28.17
N GLY A 316 -45.52 -3.51 -27.74
CA GLY A 316 -46.69 -2.69 -27.41
C GLY A 316 -47.61 -2.46 -28.61
N LEU A 317 -47.03 -2.12 -29.77
CA LEU A 317 -47.79 -1.95 -31.01
C LEU A 317 -48.42 -3.27 -31.47
N TRP A 318 -47.67 -4.36 -31.43
CA TRP A 318 -48.18 -5.69 -31.77
C TRP A 318 -49.32 -6.11 -30.85
N ALA A 319 -49.20 -5.89 -29.53
CA ALA A 319 -50.22 -6.24 -28.56
C ALA A 319 -51.55 -5.54 -28.84
N THR A 320 -51.53 -4.25 -29.23
CA THR A 320 -52.78 -3.54 -29.59
C THR A 320 -53.52 -4.17 -30.76
N LYS A 321 -52.79 -4.61 -31.80
CA LYS A 321 -53.36 -5.31 -32.96
C LYS A 321 -53.84 -6.72 -32.59
N PHE A 322 -53.01 -7.45 -31.85
CA PHE A 322 -53.28 -8.82 -31.44
C PHE A 322 -54.53 -8.94 -30.55
N PHE A 323 -54.74 -7.99 -29.62
CA PHE A 323 -55.96 -7.95 -28.81
C PHE A 323 -57.23 -7.62 -29.61
N GLN A 324 -57.12 -6.96 -30.77
CA GLN A 324 -58.25 -6.69 -31.66
C GLN A 324 -58.66 -7.92 -32.48
N GLU A 325 -57.68 -8.74 -32.90
CA GLU A 325 -57.94 -9.91 -33.76
C GLU A 325 -58.38 -11.16 -32.96
N HIS A 326 -57.95 -11.30 -31.70
CA HIS A 326 -58.22 -12.49 -30.89
C HIS A 326 -59.12 -12.23 -29.69
N SER A 327 -60.43 -12.16 -29.96
CA SER A 327 -61.47 -11.91 -28.94
C SER A 327 -61.49 -12.90 -27.76
N TYR A 328 -60.95 -14.12 -27.91
CA TYR A 328 -60.94 -15.15 -26.85
C TYR A 328 -59.91 -14.87 -25.73
N LEU A 329 -58.86 -14.09 -25.99
CA LEU A 329 -57.83 -13.70 -25.02
C LEU A 329 -58.17 -12.42 -24.25
N PHE A 330 -59.19 -11.68 -24.71
CA PHE A 330 -59.65 -10.43 -24.12
C PHE A 330 -60.07 -10.56 -22.65
N ALA A 331 -60.57 -11.73 -22.24
CA ALA A 331 -61.02 -11.99 -20.87
C ALA A 331 -59.87 -11.96 -19.83
N PHE A 332 -58.65 -12.36 -20.21
CA PHE A 332 -57.49 -12.41 -19.32
C PHE A 332 -56.73 -11.08 -19.21
N TYR A 333 -56.87 -10.19 -20.20
CA TYR A 333 -56.09 -8.94 -20.31
C TYR A 333 -56.93 -7.66 -20.18
N ARG A 334 -58.18 -7.78 -19.71
CA ARG A 334 -59.19 -6.70 -19.64
C ARG A 334 -58.74 -5.44 -18.86
N HIS A 335 -57.75 -5.55 -17.98
CA HIS A 335 -57.24 -4.45 -17.15
C HIS A 335 -55.83 -3.97 -17.53
N THR A 336 -55.21 -4.52 -18.57
CA THR A 336 -53.82 -4.21 -18.93
C THR A 336 -53.80 -3.23 -20.10
N SER A 337 -53.38 -1.99 -19.85
CA SER A 337 -53.17 -1.01 -20.93
C SER A 337 -51.96 -1.42 -21.79
N ALA A 338 -51.99 -1.12 -23.09
CA ALA A 338 -50.87 -1.42 -23.99
C ALA A 338 -49.53 -0.82 -23.51
N ILE A 339 -49.60 0.33 -22.83
CA ILE A 339 -48.45 1.00 -22.21
C ILE A 339 -47.89 0.17 -21.05
N SER A 340 -48.75 -0.33 -20.16
CA SER A 340 -48.32 -1.19 -19.04
C SER A 340 -47.72 -2.52 -19.55
N TYR A 341 -48.27 -3.09 -20.61
CA TYR A 341 -47.71 -4.27 -21.26
C TYR A 341 -46.32 -4.00 -21.86
N ALA A 342 -46.16 -2.91 -22.62
CA ALA A 342 -44.88 -2.50 -23.18
C ALA A 342 -43.83 -2.21 -22.10
N PHE A 343 -44.24 -1.62 -20.98
CA PHE A 343 -43.37 -1.37 -19.83
C PHE A 343 -42.83 -2.67 -19.22
N PHE A 344 -43.68 -3.65 -18.94
CA PHE A 344 -43.22 -4.95 -18.44
C PHE A 344 -42.42 -5.73 -19.49
N ALA A 345 -42.80 -5.63 -20.78
CA ALA A 345 -42.07 -6.24 -21.89
C ALA A 345 -40.65 -5.67 -22.03
N PHE A 346 -40.45 -4.36 -21.84
CA PHE A 346 -39.11 -3.74 -21.85
C PHE A 346 -38.16 -4.44 -20.88
N TRP A 347 -38.58 -4.55 -19.61
CA TRP A 347 -37.76 -5.19 -18.59
C TRP A 347 -37.59 -6.69 -18.83
N GLY A 348 -38.62 -7.37 -19.35
CA GLY A 348 -38.55 -8.78 -19.74
C GLY A 348 -37.52 -9.04 -20.85
N PHE A 349 -37.53 -8.21 -21.91
CA PHE A 349 -36.53 -8.28 -22.98
C PHE A 349 -35.13 -7.91 -22.48
N LEU A 350 -35.01 -6.93 -21.59
CA LEU A 350 -33.73 -6.59 -20.95
C LEU A 350 -33.15 -7.79 -20.20
N ILE A 351 -33.97 -8.49 -19.40
CA ILE A 351 -33.53 -9.70 -18.69
C ILE A 351 -33.17 -10.81 -19.68
N LEU A 352 -34.00 -11.05 -20.70
CA LEU A 352 -33.76 -12.10 -21.69
C LEU A 352 -32.44 -11.89 -22.44
N LEU A 353 -32.14 -10.66 -22.85
CA LEU A 353 -30.93 -10.32 -23.59
C LEU A 353 -29.71 -10.10 -22.68
N SER A 354 -29.88 -10.01 -21.35
CA SER A 354 -28.79 -9.77 -20.42
C SER A 354 -27.72 -10.88 -20.37
N LEU A 355 -28.06 -12.07 -20.88
CA LEU A 355 -27.19 -13.24 -21.01
C LEU A 355 -26.05 -13.04 -22.04
N VAL A 356 -26.08 -11.93 -22.80
CA VAL A 356 -25.02 -11.56 -23.76
C VAL A 356 -23.67 -11.38 -23.08
N ILE A 357 -23.60 -10.99 -21.80
CA ILE A 357 -22.34 -10.92 -21.05
C ILE A 357 -22.12 -12.25 -20.32
N PRO A 358 -21.26 -13.16 -20.84
CA PRO A 358 -21.06 -14.47 -20.25
C PRO A 358 -20.30 -14.35 -18.93
N MET A 359 -20.96 -14.71 -17.82
CA MET A 359 -20.33 -14.81 -16.50
C MET A 359 -19.18 -15.82 -16.47
N SER A 360 -19.28 -16.89 -17.25
CA SER A 360 -18.24 -17.90 -17.40
C SER A 360 -16.91 -17.30 -17.84
N MET A 361 -16.91 -16.34 -18.78
CA MET A 361 -15.69 -15.68 -19.25
C MET A 361 -14.94 -15.00 -18.09
N LEU A 362 -15.67 -14.32 -17.20
CA LEU A 362 -15.07 -13.66 -16.04
C LEU A 362 -14.44 -14.66 -15.08
N ILE A 363 -15.13 -15.77 -14.82
CA ILE A 363 -14.63 -16.84 -13.95
C ILE A 363 -13.38 -17.48 -14.56
N THR A 364 -13.42 -17.78 -15.87
CA THR A 364 -12.28 -18.37 -16.59
C THR A 364 -11.05 -17.48 -16.54
N PHE A 365 -11.20 -16.16 -16.70
CA PHE A 365 -10.05 -15.25 -16.56
C PHE A 365 -9.42 -15.29 -15.17
N GLU A 366 -10.22 -15.29 -14.11
CA GLU A 366 -9.69 -15.37 -12.74
C GLU A 366 -8.96 -16.70 -12.49
N PHE A 367 -9.48 -17.80 -13.05
CA PHE A 367 -8.82 -19.10 -12.97
C PHE A 367 -7.51 -19.15 -13.76
N ILE A 368 -7.49 -18.63 -15.00
CA ILE A 368 -6.27 -18.53 -15.82
C ILE A 368 -5.20 -17.74 -15.07
N TYR A 369 -5.58 -16.63 -14.45
CA TYR A 369 -4.64 -15.81 -13.69
C TYR A 369 -4.00 -16.55 -12.52
N LEU A 370 -4.80 -17.32 -11.77
CA LEU A 370 -4.30 -18.15 -10.68
C LEU A 370 -3.35 -19.24 -11.19
N VAL A 371 -3.75 -19.99 -12.21
CA VAL A 371 -2.95 -21.10 -12.78
C VAL A 371 -1.62 -20.60 -13.33
N ASN A 372 -1.62 -19.50 -14.09
CA ASN A 372 -0.39 -18.91 -14.62
C ASN A 372 0.56 -18.46 -13.51
N SER A 373 0.02 -17.93 -12.40
CA SER A 373 0.84 -17.59 -11.23
C SER A 373 1.48 -18.81 -10.60
N CYS A 374 0.79 -19.95 -10.55
CA CYS A 374 1.36 -21.22 -10.07
C CYS A 374 2.45 -21.74 -11.02
N PHE A 375 2.24 -21.66 -12.34
CA PHE A 375 3.26 -22.05 -13.31
C PHE A 375 4.56 -21.24 -13.17
N ILE A 376 4.46 -19.92 -12.92
CA ILE A 376 5.64 -19.09 -12.65
C ILE A 376 6.39 -19.59 -11.41
N ASN A 377 5.66 -19.97 -10.35
CA ASN A 377 6.28 -20.43 -9.10
C ASN A 377 6.91 -21.83 -9.20
N TRP A 378 6.42 -22.67 -10.11
CA TRP A 378 6.88 -24.05 -10.30
C TRP A 378 7.93 -24.21 -11.40
N ASP A 379 8.29 -23.11 -12.06
CA ASP A 379 9.23 -23.15 -13.17
C ASP A 379 10.67 -23.33 -12.66
N ILE A 380 11.30 -24.44 -13.04
CA ILE A 380 12.68 -24.76 -12.71
C ILE A 380 13.65 -23.90 -13.54
N GLU A 381 13.25 -23.45 -14.73
CA GLU A 381 14.09 -22.58 -15.56
C GLU A 381 14.28 -21.20 -14.93
N MET A 382 13.35 -20.76 -14.08
CA MET A 382 13.43 -19.51 -13.32
C MET A 382 13.96 -19.69 -11.88
N TYR A 383 14.52 -20.84 -11.55
CA TYR A 383 15.08 -21.12 -10.23
C TYR A 383 16.57 -20.72 -10.15
N TYR A 384 16.94 -19.97 -9.12
CA TYR A 384 18.32 -19.54 -8.90
C TYR A 384 19.02 -20.43 -7.87
N ALA A 385 19.88 -21.32 -8.37
CA ALA A 385 20.53 -22.38 -7.59
C ALA A 385 21.50 -21.88 -6.51
N GLU A 386 22.24 -20.79 -6.75
CA GLU A 386 23.28 -20.34 -5.80
C GLU A 386 22.71 -19.83 -4.47
N LYS A 387 21.48 -19.28 -4.48
CA LYS A 387 20.79 -18.78 -3.27
C LYS A 387 19.54 -19.59 -2.93
N ASP A 388 19.35 -20.76 -3.54
CA ASP A 388 18.16 -21.61 -3.35
C ASP A 388 16.84 -20.81 -3.42
N THR A 389 16.72 -19.96 -4.44
CA THR A 389 15.61 -19.00 -4.52
C THR A 389 14.76 -19.29 -5.77
N PRO A 390 13.51 -19.78 -5.61
CA PRO A 390 12.59 -19.94 -6.73
C PRO A 390 11.96 -18.60 -7.15
N ALA A 391 11.46 -18.55 -8.38
CA ALA A 391 10.59 -17.48 -8.81
C ALA A 391 9.32 -17.44 -7.94
N ASN A 392 8.92 -16.25 -7.52
CA ASN A 392 7.75 -16.08 -6.66
C ASN A 392 6.87 -14.93 -7.15
N ALA A 393 5.73 -15.28 -7.73
CA ALA A 393 4.69 -14.36 -8.16
C ALA A 393 3.95 -13.80 -6.94
N ARG A 394 4.37 -12.60 -6.48
CA ARG A 394 3.77 -11.90 -5.33
C ARG A 394 2.39 -11.31 -5.59
N SER A 395 1.99 -11.21 -6.86
CA SER A 395 0.65 -10.75 -7.25
C SER A 395 0.11 -11.67 -8.32
N THR A 396 -1.03 -12.28 -8.03
CA THR A 396 -1.66 -13.28 -8.89
C THR A 396 -2.47 -12.67 -10.04
N SER A 397 -2.70 -11.35 -10.05
CA SER A 397 -3.63 -10.69 -10.98
C SER A 397 -2.97 -9.89 -12.10
N LEU A 398 -1.64 -9.85 -12.21
CA LEU A 398 -0.91 -8.94 -13.11
C LEU A 398 -0.07 -9.67 -14.19
N ASN A 399 -0.24 -10.97 -14.32
CA ASN A 399 0.56 -11.81 -15.23
C ASN A 399 0.34 -11.50 -16.72
N ASP A 400 -0.85 -11.08 -17.14
CA ASP A 400 -1.10 -10.65 -18.53
C ASP A 400 -0.28 -9.41 -18.93
N GLN A 401 0.05 -8.55 -17.96
CA GLN A 401 0.84 -7.36 -18.22
C GLN A 401 2.30 -7.68 -18.51
N LEU A 402 2.81 -8.83 -18.06
CA LEU A 402 4.20 -9.23 -18.29
C LEU A 402 4.53 -9.36 -19.78
N GLY A 403 3.55 -9.78 -20.61
CA GLY A 403 3.69 -9.83 -22.06
C GLY A 403 3.42 -8.50 -22.79
N GLN A 404 3.09 -7.43 -22.07
CA GLN A 404 2.72 -6.11 -22.62
C GLN A 404 3.71 -5.00 -22.22
N ILE A 405 4.88 -5.37 -21.69
CA ILE A 405 5.88 -4.41 -21.22
C ILE A 405 6.60 -3.81 -22.44
N GLU A 406 6.50 -2.49 -22.61
CA GLU A 406 7.22 -1.74 -23.66
C GLU A 406 8.57 -1.20 -23.18
N TYR A 407 8.68 -0.89 -21.88
CA TYR A 407 9.87 -0.29 -21.28
C TYR A 407 10.28 -1.10 -20.06
N ILE A 408 11.53 -1.56 -20.05
CA ILE A 408 12.16 -2.18 -18.89
C ILE A 408 13.10 -1.14 -18.27
N PHE A 409 12.74 -0.66 -17.09
CA PHE A 409 13.63 0.13 -16.26
C PHE A 409 14.45 -0.86 -15.43
N SER A 410 15.72 -1.03 -15.80
CA SER A 410 16.65 -1.86 -15.04
C SER A 410 17.43 -1.00 -14.06
N ASP A 411 17.48 -1.46 -12.81
CA ASP A 411 18.52 -1.01 -11.90
C ASP A 411 19.87 -1.63 -12.31
N LYS A 412 20.97 -0.93 -12.06
CA LYS A 412 22.31 -1.34 -12.47
C LYS A 412 22.98 -2.24 -11.42
N THR A 413 22.65 -2.04 -10.15
CA THR A 413 23.47 -2.49 -9.01
C THR A 413 22.98 -3.74 -8.33
#